data_AF-A0A1V4IF38-F1
#
_entry.id   AF-A0A1V4IF38-F1
#
_cell.length_a   1.000
_cell.length_b   1.000
_cell.length_c   1.000
_cell.angle_alpha   90.00
_cell.angle_beta   90.00
_cell.angle_gamma   90.00
#
_symmetry.space_group_name_H-M   'P 1'
#
loop_
_entity.id
_entity.type
_entity.pdbx_description
1 polymer ?
#
loop_
_entity_poly.entity_id
_entity_poly.type
_entity_poly.pdbx_seq_one_letter_code
_entity_poly.pdbx_strand_id
1 'polypeptide(L)'
;MNDKTIKLLISLFIVLNCLIALSSPVIANSILNYKPDLELSVFYSQKDKDEKNRILNIFSEENYKYLSPDQKKQLLELKKCKDNGTAFSEEQQKTLHTLLDSIIKGRLGNDDYEDFKILIQKKKSNQSLTEEEDKRLKEYRDIINGSKPNTQDILNQFLR
;
A
#
# COMPACT_ATOMS: atom_id res chain seq x y z
N MET A 1 -21.84 52.76 13.33
CA MET A 1 -21.24 51.42 13.52
C MET A 1 -20.21 51.55 14.62
N ASN A 2 -20.31 50.77 15.70
CA ASN A 2 -19.51 51.00 16.92
C ASN A 2 -18.10 50.42 16.74
N ASP A 3 -17.07 51.14 17.20
CA ASP A 3 -15.64 50.76 17.03
C ASP A 3 -15.33 49.37 17.60
N LYS A 4 -16.07 48.98 18.65
CA LYS A 4 -16.01 47.64 19.25
C LYS A 4 -16.49 46.55 18.31
N THR A 5 -17.48 46.83 17.47
CA THR A 5 -18.05 45.89 16.50
C THR A 5 -17.11 45.65 15.32
N ILE A 6 -16.36 46.67 14.90
CA ILE A 6 -15.36 46.57 13.82
C ILE A 6 -14.17 45.73 14.27
N LYS A 7 -13.65 45.94 15.49
CA LYS A 7 -12.55 45.14 16.05
C LYS A 7 -12.92 43.66 16.20
N LEU A 8 -14.17 43.36 16.55
CA LEU A 8 -14.67 42.00 16.71
C LEU A 8 -14.79 41.28 15.36
N LEU A 9 -15.22 41.98 14.30
CA LEU A 9 -15.25 41.45 12.93
C LEU A 9 -13.86 41.16 12.37
N ILE A 10 -12.89 42.07 12.60
CA ILE A 10 -11.49 41.86 12.16
C ILE A 10 -10.87 40.68 12.91
N SER A 11 -11.10 40.56 14.22
CA SER A 11 -10.65 39.42 15.02
C SER A 11 -11.23 38.10 14.53
N LEU A 12 -12.51 38.06 14.13
CA LEU A 12 -13.15 36.85 13.61
C LEU A 12 -12.58 36.44 12.24
N PHE A 13 -12.24 37.41 11.38
CA PHE A 13 -11.64 37.16 10.07
C PHE A 13 -10.22 36.56 10.15
N ILE A 14 -9.45 36.93 11.18
CA ILE A 14 -8.10 36.40 11.40
C ILE A 14 -8.16 34.94 11.87
N VAL A 15 -9.08 34.60 12.78
CA VAL A 15 -9.25 33.22 13.27
C VAL A 15 -9.77 32.30 12.16
N LEU A 16 -10.64 32.80 11.27
CA LEU A 16 -11.17 32.02 10.15
C LEU A 16 -10.09 31.67 9.11
N ASN A 17 -9.10 32.56 8.88
CA ASN A 17 -7.98 32.30 7.96
C ASN A 17 -6.98 31.26 8.51
N CYS A 18 -6.82 31.15 9.83
CA CYS A 18 -5.94 30.14 10.42
C CYS A 18 -6.49 28.70 10.29
N LEU A 19 -7.82 28.53 10.14
CA LEU A 19 -8.45 27.22 9.95
C LEU A 19 -8.30 26.68 8.53
N ILE A 20 -8.13 27.55 7.53
CA ILE A 20 -7.99 27.13 6.12
C ILE A 20 -6.57 26.60 5.83
N ALA A 21 -5.57 27.00 6.62
CA ALA A 21 -4.18 26.56 6.46
C ALA A 21 -3.86 25.18 7.07
N LEU A 22 -4.81 24.57 7.80
CA LEU A 22 -4.64 23.27 8.46
C LEU A 22 -5.47 22.15 7.82
N SER A 23 -6.11 22.39 6.67
CA SER A 23 -6.65 21.28 5.88
C SER A 23 -5.50 20.56 5.18
N SER A 24 -4.83 19.67 5.92
CA SER A 24 -4.16 18.54 5.28
C SER A 24 -5.17 17.92 4.31
N PRO A 25 -4.79 17.61 3.05
CA PRO A 25 -5.70 16.94 2.14
C PRO A 25 -6.12 15.64 2.80
N VAL A 26 -7.36 15.57 3.27
CA VAL A 26 -7.98 14.29 3.60
C VAL A 26 -8.16 13.62 2.26
N ILE A 27 -7.19 12.79 1.90
CA ILE A 27 -7.35 11.81 0.85
C ILE A 27 -8.50 10.94 1.33
N ALA A 28 -9.69 11.19 0.79
CA ALA A 28 -10.79 10.27 0.94
C ALA A 28 -10.29 8.93 0.39
N ASN A 29 -10.00 8.00 1.30
CA ASN A 29 -9.72 6.63 0.93
C ASN A 29 -11.06 6.14 0.35
N SER A 30 -11.17 6.16 -0.96
CA SER A 30 -12.38 5.74 -1.66
C SER A 30 -12.55 4.25 -1.42
N ILE A 31 -13.26 3.94 -0.34
CA ILE A 31 -13.94 2.66 -0.17
C ILE A 31 -15.05 2.68 -1.21
N LEU A 32 -14.78 2.16 -2.40
CA LEU A 32 -15.81 1.89 -3.39
C LEU A 32 -15.57 0.53 -4.05
N ASN A 33 -16.38 -0.41 -3.56
CA ASN A 33 -16.94 -1.58 -4.21
C ASN A 33 -16.67 -1.73 -5.72
N TYR A 34 -15.73 -2.61 -6.06
CA TYR A 34 -15.76 -3.33 -7.34
C TYR A 34 -15.04 -4.68 -7.21
N LYS A 35 -15.71 -5.78 -7.58
CA LYS A 35 -15.13 -7.13 -7.79
C LYS A 35 -14.87 -7.24 -9.30
N PRO A 36 -13.62 -7.49 -9.74
CA PRO A 36 -12.93 -8.77 -9.51
C PRO A 36 -11.49 -8.58 -8.98
N ASP A 37 -10.97 -9.57 -8.24
CA ASP A 37 -9.61 -9.61 -7.63
C ASP A 37 -9.28 -8.60 -6.51
N LEU A 38 -10.29 -8.33 -5.69
CA LEU A 38 -10.23 -7.62 -4.40
C LEU A 38 -9.45 -8.38 -3.29
N GLU A 39 -8.35 -9.08 -3.62
CA GLU A 39 -7.67 -10.00 -2.69
C GLU A 39 -6.50 -9.34 -1.94
N LEU A 40 -5.74 -8.42 -2.56
CA LEU A 40 -4.58 -7.77 -1.95
C LEU A 40 -4.83 -6.37 -1.39
N SER A 41 -5.88 -5.66 -1.84
CA SER A 41 -6.21 -4.30 -1.37
C SER A 41 -6.61 -4.24 0.12
N VAL A 42 -7.17 -5.34 0.63
CA VAL A 42 -7.58 -5.46 2.05
C VAL A 42 -6.36 -5.62 2.96
N PHE A 43 -5.26 -6.22 2.47
CA PHE A 43 -4.06 -6.44 3.26
C PHE A 43 -3.35 -5.14 3.66
N TYR A 44 -3.47 -4.09 2.85
CA TYR A 44 -2.85 -2.78 3.10
C TYR A 44 -3.74 -1.80 3.85
N SER A 45 -5.01 -2.15 4.07
CA SER A 45 -5.99 -1.32 4.79
C SER A 45 -6.32 -1.84 6.19
N GLN A 46 -5.86 -3.06 6.52
CA GLN A 46 -6.17 -3.68 7.80
C GLN A 46 -5.35 -3.00 8.91
N LYS A 47 -6.05 -2.22 9.73
CA LYS A 47 -5.57 -1.65 10.99
C LYS A 47 -5.32 -2.78 12.01
N ASP A 48 -4.36 -3.67 11.75
CA ASP A 48 -3.73 -4.42 12.83
C ASP A 48 -3.00 -3.35 13.65
N LYS A 49 -3.52 -3.06 14.86
CA LYS A 49 -3.08 -1.93 15.70
C LYS A 49 -1.59 -1.99 16.06
N ASP A 50 -0.97 -3.17 15.92
CA ASP A 50 0.43 -3.43 16.26
C ASP A 50 1.36 -3.53 15.03
N GLU A 51 0.83 -3.48 13.81
CA GLU A 51 1.60 -3.71 12.57
C GLU A 51 1.53 -2.53 11.59
N LYS A 52 1.34 -1.32 12.12
CA LYS A 52 1.49 -0.09 11.35
C LYS A 52 2.96 0.10 10.98
N ASN A 53 3.25 0.16 9.68
CA ASN A 53 4.46 0.72 9.04
C ASN A 53 5.42 -0.24 8.34
N ARG A 54 4.95 -1.33 7.74
CA ARG A 54 5.73 -2.00 6.68
C ARG A 54 4.85 -2.28 5.45
N ILE A 55 4.35 -1.20 4.85
CA ILE A 55 3.76 -1.28 3.52
C ILE A 55 4.94 -1.36 2.56
N LEU A 56 5.08 -2.49 1.86
CA LEU A 56 6.01 -2.66 0.73
C LEU A 56 6.06 -1.37 -0.09
N ASN A 57 7.24 -0.74 -0.19
CA ASN A 57 7.41 0.39 -1.08
C ASN A 57 7.47 -0.13 -2.52
N ILE A 58 6.31 -0.24 -3.17
CA ILE A 58 6.20 -0.76 -4.54
C ILE A 58 7.10 -0.03 -5.55
N PHE A 59 7.38 1.25 -5.32
CA PHE A 59 8.19 2.10 -6.21
C PHE A 59 9.71 1.99 -5.95
N SER A 60 10.15 1.08 -5.07
CA SER A 60 11.57 0.83 -4.86
C SER A 60 12.21 0.18 -6.09
N GLU A 61 13.46 0.55 -6.38
CA GLU A 61 14.18 0.05 -7.57
C GLU A 61 14.40 -1.47 -7.53
N GLU A 62 14.56 -2.04 -6.34
CA GLU A 62 14.68 -3.48 -6.14
C GLU A 62 13.48 -4.27 -6.67
N ASN A 63 12.28 -3.68 -6.73
CA ASN A 63 11.09 -4.37 -7.22
C ASN A 63 11.09 -4.53 -8.74
N TYR A 64 11.85 -3.71 -9.47
CA TYR A 64 11.91 -3.76 -10.92
C TYR A 64 12.45 -5.12 -11.41
N LYS A 65 13.25 -5.84 -10.62
CA LYS A 65 13.76 -7.16 -11.01
C LYS A 65 12.65 -8.22 -11.17
N TYR A 66 11.48 -8.00 -10.55
CA TYR A 66 10.34 -8.91 -10.60
C TYR A 66 9.28 -8.53 -11.64
N LEU A 67 9.52 -7.47 -12.42
CA LEU A 67 8.56 -6.94 -13.39
C LEU A 67 9.05 -7.12 -14.82
N SER A 68 8.12 -7.38 -15.73
CA SER A 68 8.37 -7.34 -17.18
C SER A 68 8.67 -5.91 -17.67
N PRO A 69 9.26 -5.72 -18.87
CA PRO A 69 9.50 -4.39 -19.43
C PRO A 69 8.25 -3.50 -19.49
N ASP A 70 7.11 -4.07 -19.89
CA ASP A 70 5.84 -3.33 -19.95
C ASP A 70 5.34 -2.95 -18.56
N GLN A 71 5.44 -3.87 -17.60
CA GLN A 71 5.07 -3.62 -16.20
C GLN A 71 5.95 -2.54 -15.56
N LYS A 72 7.25 -2.49 -15.89
CA LYS A 72 8.16 -1.41 -15.45
C LYS A 72 7.72 -0.05 -15.97
N LYS A 73 7.28 0.02 -17.23
CA LYS A 73 6.75 1.25 -17.84
C LYS A 73 5.48 1.70 -17.14
N GLN A 74 4.54 0.79 -16.89
CA GLN A 74 3.31 1.06 -16.14
C GLN A 74 3.61 1.57 -14.72
N LEU A 75 4.53 0.93 -14.00
CA LEU A 75 4.93 1.36 -12.66
C LEU A 75 5.53 2.77 -12.67
N LEU A 76 6.33 3.11 -13.69
CA LEU A 76 6.92 4.43 -13.84
C LEU A 76 5.85 5.50 -14.11
N GLU A 77 4.83 5.20 -14.92
CA GLU A 77 3.70 6.09 -15.17
C GLU A 77 2.88 6.34 -13.89
N LEU A 78 2.60 5.28 -13.12
CA LEU A 78 1.94 5.39 -11.82
C LEU A 78 2.76 6.21 -10.82
N LYS A 79 4.09 6.05 -10.83
CA LYS A 79 5.00 6.85 -9.99
C LYS A 79 4.89 8.33 -10.32
N LYS A 80 4.87 8.70 -11.60
CA LYS A 80 4.67 10.10 -12.03
C LYS A 80 3.32 10.65 -11.54
N CYS A 81 2.24 9.89 -11.65
CA CYS A 81 0.94 10.30 -11.13
C CYS A 81 0.97 10.56 -9.62
N LYS A 82 1.63 9.68 -8.86
CA LYS A 82 1.84 9.86 -7.41
C LYS A 82 2.67 11.10 -7.08
N ASP A 83 3.80 11.29 -7.77
CA ASP A 83 4.71 12.40 -7.54
C ASP A 83 4.06 13.76 -7.88
N ASN A 84 3.15 13.76 -8.86
CA ASN A 84 2.32 14.92 -9.20
C ASN A 84 1.13 15.14 -8.25
N GLY A 85 0.97 14.32 -7.21
CA GLY A 85 -0.14 14.42 -6.26
C GLY A 85 -1.52 14.11 -6.85
N THR A 86 -1.58 13.44 -8.00
CA THR A 86 -2.83 13.10 -8.68
C THR A 86 -3.37 11.78 -8.11
N ALA A 87 -4.67 11.75 -7.82
CA ALA A 87 -5.33 10.51 -7.42
C ALA A 87 -5.32 9.48 -8.56
N PHE A 88 -5.12 8.20 -8.23
CA PHE A 88 -5.17 7.14 -9.23
C PHE A 88 -6.60 6.89 -9.71
N SER A 89 -6.78 6.79 -11.03
CA SER A 89 -8.02 6.29 -11.63
C SER A 89 -8.28 4.83 -11.25
N GLU A 90 -9.49 4.33 -11.45
CA GLU A 90 -9.82 2.92 -11.18
C GLU A 90 -8.94 1.94 -11.98
N GLU A 91 -8.64 2.27 -13.23
CA GLU A 91 -7.74 1.47 -14.08
C GLU A 91 -6.30 1.49 -13.57
N GLN A 92 -5.84 2.65 -13.10
CA GLN A 92 -4.52 2.79 -12.48
C GLN A 92 -4.42 2.02 -11.16
N GLN A 93 -5.49 2.00 -10.36
CA GLN A 93 -5.56 1.17 -9.14
C GLN A 93 -5.51 -0.32 -9.47
N LYS A 94 -6.26 -0.78 -10.48
CA LYS A 94 -6.20 -2.17 -10.96
C LYS A 94 -4.79 -2.54 -11.44
N THR A 95 -4.18 -1.67 -12.23
CA THR A 95 -2.80 -1.85 -12.70
C THR A 95 -1.82 -1.94 -11.53
N LEU A 96 -1.95 -1.06 -10.53
CA LEU A 96 -1.13 -1.10 -9.33
C LEU A 96 -1.27 -2.43 -8.59
N HIS A 97 -2.48 -2.98 -8.49
CA HIS A 97 -2.72 -4.28 -7.88
C HIS A 97 -2.03 -5.42 -8.65
N THR A 98 -2.15 -5.46 -9.97
CA THR A 98 -1.48 -6.48 -10.80
C THR A 98 0.05 -6.40 -10.70
N LEU A 99 0.61 -5.18 -10.64
CA LEU A 99 2.04 -4.97 -10.46
C LEU A 99 2.52 -5.46 -9.10
N LEU A 100 1.76 -5.12 -8.05
CA LEU A 100 2.06 -5.53 -6.69
C LEU A 100 2.01 -7.05 -6.54
N ASP A 101 1.02 -7.69 -7.15
CA ASP A 101 0.88 -9.14 -7.21
C ASP A 101 2.10 -9.81 -7.85
N SER A 102 2.54 -9.27 -9.00
CA SER A 102 3.74 -9.75 -9.70
C SER A 102 5.00 -9.62 -8.84
N ILE A 103 5.14 -8.52 -8.09
CA ILE A 103 6.28 -8.29 -7.19
C ILE A 103 6.26 -9.29 -6.02
N ILE A 104 5.11 -9.50 -5.39
CA ILE A 104 4.99 -10.43 -4.27
C ILE A 104 5.29 -11.85 -4.73
N LYS A 105 4.71 -12.26 -5.86
CA LYS A 105 4.98 -13.55 -6.48
C LYS A 105 6.46 -13.72 -6.82
N GLY A 106 7.11 -12.68 -7.34
CA GLY A 106 8.55 -12.68 -7.58
C GLY A 106 9.38 -12.81 -6.29
N ARG A 107 8.95 -12.18 -5.20
CA ARG A 107 9.65 -12.24 -3.90
C ARG A 107 9.47 -13.57 -3.17
N LEU A 108 8.30 -14.19 -3.25
CA LEU A 108 8.02 -15.44 -2.55
C LEU A 108 8.38 -16.67 -3.39
N GLY A 109 8.25 -16.58 -4.72
CA GLY A 109 8.17 -17.75 -5.59
C GLY A 109 6.73 -18.26 -5.69
N ASN A 110 6.49 -19.18 -6.62
CA ASN A 110 5.12 -19.61 -6.96
C ASN A 110 4.40 -20.30 -5.79
N ASP A 111 5.04 -21.29 -5.16
CA ASP A 111 4.39 -22.13 -4.16
C ASP A 111 4.06 -21.34 -2.88
N ASP A 112 5.03 -20.59 -2.37
CA ASP A 112 4.88 -19.72 -1.21
C ASP A 112 3.87 -18.60 -1.47
N TYR A 113 3.77 -18.10 -2.71
CA TYR A 113 2.77 -17.11 -3.10
C TYR A 113 1.34 -17.68 -3.07
N GLU A 114 1.13 -18.90 -3.56
CA GLU A 114 -0.20 -19.53 -3.49
C GLU A 114 -0.59 -19.84 -2.04
N ASP A 115 0.33 -20.34 -1.20
CA ASP A 115 0.08 -20.53 0.23
C ASP A 115 -0.22 -19.19 0.92
N PHE A 116 0.55 -18.14 0.62
CA PHE A 116 0.30 -16.79 1.10
C PHE A 116 -1.12 -16.32 0.76
N LYS A 117 -1.58 -16.49 -0.49
CA LYS A 117 -2.96 -16.14 -0.91
C LYS A 117 -4.01 -16.87 -0.08
N ILE A 118 -3.83 -18.18 0.14
CA ILE A 118 -4.75 -19.00 0.93
C ILE A 118 -4.84 -18.45 2.36
N LEU A 119 -3.71 -18.13 2.99
CA LEU A 119 -3.66 -17.57 4.34
C LEU A 119 -4.35 -16.21 4.42
N ILE A 120 -4.16 -15.34 3.41
CA ILE A 120 -4.85 -14.05 3.34
C ILE A 120 -6.36 -14.25 3.22
N GLN A 121 -6.78 -15.17 2.37
CA GLN A 121 -8.20 -15.45 2.14
C GLN A 121 -8.89 -16.01 3.38
N LYS A 122 -8.21 -16.87 4.15
CA LYS A 122 -8.68 -17.36 5.46
C LYS A 122 -8.89 -16.20 6.44
N LYS A 123 -7.87 -15.35 6.63
CA LYS A 123 -7.95 -14.19 7.53
C LYS A 123 -9.07 -13.23 7.12
N LYS A 124 -9.27 -13.02 5.81
CA LYS A 124 -10.36 -12.19 5.27
C LYS A 124 -11.75 -12.79 5.52
N SER A 125 -11.86 -14.10 5.51
CA SER A 125 -13.11 -14.82 5.80
C SER A 125 -13.43 -14.89 7.30
N ASN A 126 -12.68 -14.17 8.15
CA ASN A 126 -12.74 -14.25 9.62
C ASN A 126 -12.48 -15.67 10.17
N GLN A 127 -11.80 -16.51 9.39
CA GLN A 127 -11.33 -17.80 9.87
C GLN A 127 -10.05 -17.57 10.67
N SER A 128 -9.99 -18.12 11.88
CA SER A 128 -8.77 -18.12 12.68
C SER A 128 -7.69 -18.95 11.99
N LEU A 129 -6.49 -18.39 11.90
CA LEU A 129 -5.30 -19.12 11.51
C LEU A 129 -4.80 -19.95 12.70
N THR A 130 -4.17 -21.10 12.43
CA THR A 130 -3.40 -21.82 13.47
C THR A 130 -2.13 -21.06 13.79
N GLU A 131 -1.47 -21.41 14.90
CA GLU A 131 -0.19 -20.80 15.28
C GLU A 131 0.89 -20.97 14.19
N GLU A 132 0.91 -22.13 13.52
CA GLU A 132 1.82 -22.40 12.40
C GLU A 132 1.48 -21.58 11.16
N GLU A 133 0.20 -21.38 10.89
CA GLU A 133 -0.29 -20.54 9.79
C GLU A 133 0.05 -19.06 10.02
N ASP A 134 -0.16 -18.55 11.23
CA ASP A 134 0.22 -17.19 11.61
C ASP A 134 1.74 -16.98 11.53
N LYS A 135 2.52 -17.97 11.97
CA LYS A 135 3.97 -17.94 11.85
C LYS A 135 4.40 -17.89 10.38
N ARG A 136 3.85 -18.75 9.51
CA ARG A 136 4.15 -18.74 8.07
C ARG A 136 3.76 -17.41 7.42
N LEU A 137 2.57 -16.90 7.73
CA LEU A 137 2.10 -15.62 7.22
C LEU A 137 3.05 -14.47 7.61
N LYS A 138 3.53 -14.47 8.86
CA LYS A 138 4.55 -13.52 9.32
C LYS A 138 5.85 -13.64 8.54
N GLU A 139 6.34 -14.86 8.31
CA GLU A 139 7.56 -15.08 7.52
C GLU A 139 7.42 -14.56 6.08
N TYR A 140 6.28 -14.81 5.42
CA TYR A 140 6.01 -14.26 4.09
C TYR A 140 5.99 -12.73 4.09
N ARG A 141 5.37 -12.10 5.11
CA ARG A 141 5.37 -10.64 5.27
C ARG A 141 6.79 -10.09 5.43
N ASP A 142 7.65 -10.76 6.20
CA ASP A 142 9.04 -10.34 6.39
C ASP A 142 9.85 -10.42 5.08
N ILE A 143 9.61 -11.44 4.25
CA ILE A 143 10.22 -11.57 2.92
C ILE A 143 9.71 -10.48 1.96
N ILE A 144 8.39 -10.29 1.90
CA ILE A 144 7.77 -9.26 1.06
C ILE A 144 8.35 -7.89 1.40
N ASN A 145 8.48 -7.57 2.69
CA ASN A 145 9.00 -6.29 3.16
C ASN A 145 10.53 -6.15 3.04
N GLY A 146 11.24 -7.16 2.53
CA GLY A 146 12.70 -7.15 2.43
C GLY A 146 13.42 -7.20 3.78
N SER A 147 12.70 -7.55 4.86
CA SER A 147 13.28 -7.74 6.20
C SER A 147 14.01 -9.08 6.32
N LYS A 148 13.64 -10.06 5.49
CA LYS A 148 14.27 -11.37 5.38
C LYS A 148 14.60 -11.63 3.90
N PRO A 149 15.82 -12.07 3.54
CA PRO A 149 16.12 -12.47 2.18
C PRO A 149 15.32 -13.72 1.82
N ASN A 150 14.85 -13.82 0.57
CA ASN A 150 14.26 -15.06 0.08
C ASN A 150 15.35 -16.07 -0.32
N THR A 151 14.96 -17.33 -0.45
CA THR A 151 15.88 -18.43 -0.79
C THR A 151 16.58 -18.20 -2.13
N GLN A 152 15.91 -17.59 -3.11
CA GLN A 152 16.51 -17.26 -4.41
C GLN A 152 17.61 -16.18 -4.28
N ASP A 153 17.39 -15.14 -3.49
CA ASP A 153 18.32 -14.05 -3.26
C ASP A 153 19.55 -14.56 -2.50
N ILE A 154 19.37 -15.50 -1.58
CA ILE A 154 20.48 -16.20 -0.91
C ILE A 154 21.28 -17.01 -1.94
N LEU A 155 20.62 -17.85 -2.74
CA LEU A 155 21.30 -18.67 -3.76
C LEU A 155 22.07 -17.81 -4.77
N ASN A 156 21.49 -16.70 -5.22
CA ASN A 156 22.14 -15.76 -6.14
C ASN A 156 23.38 -15.07 -5.55
N GLN A 157 23.50 -14.95 -4.21
CA GLN A 157 24.70 -14.43 -3.57
C GLN A 157 25.86 -15.43 -3.57
N PHE A 158 25.56 -16.73 -3.52
CA PHE A 158 26.58 -17.79 -3.50
C PHE A 158 27.04 -18.26 -4.88
N LEU A 159 26.26 -17.96 -5.94
CA LEU A 159 26.56 -18.34 -7.32
C LEU A 159 27.29 -17.24 -8.13
N ARG A 160 27.72 -16.16 -7.48
CA ARG A 160 28.60 -15.12 -8.03
C ARG A 160 30.06 -15.40 -7.70
#